data_AF-A0A1J4TVV1-F1
#
_entry.id   AF-A0A1J4TVV1-F1
#
_cell.length_a   1.000
_cell.length_b   1.000
_cell.length_c   1.000
_cell.angle_alpha   90.00
_cell.angle_beta   90.00
_cell.angle_gamma   90.00
#
_symmetry.space_group_name_H-M   'P 1'
#
loop_
_entity.id
_entity.type
_entity.pdbx_description
1 polymer ?
#
loop_
_entity_poly.entity_id
_entity_poly.type
_entity_poly.pdbx_seq_one_letter_code
_entity_poly.pdbx_strand_id
1 'polypeptide(L)'
;MRNIFKRRLGYQSEFSEKESQKYWLHILLFLATLFTTTVAGHEWIRGFSNRTEFTDLIDGFPYSFSILFVLGTHEFGHYFAAKIHKVKATLPYFIPFPSLLGFLNFGTLGAVIKIKSPIPTKKALFDIGVAGPIAGFIASVILIIYGFTHLPAKEYLLQIHPDYNLPTYGKDGLALVFGDSLLFSFLREVFTSSKDFIPPMSEIYHYPYLCVGWFGFFVTAMNLIPVGQLDGGHIVYALFGEKKQYAISSVALIFLIVFGVLGILISYLALPLNVGWTGWLLWAVILFFIVKVKHPPINDDTPLDRRRKIIGYLTIVMFVVCFIPAPFIIF
;
A
#
# COMPACT_ATOMS: atom_id res chain seq x y z
N MET A 1 27.01 45.07 -22.19
CA MET A 1 27.21 44.46 -20.86
C MET A 1 26.12 44.75 -19.81
N ARG A 2 25.14 45.65 -20.04
CA ARG A 2 24.08 45.96 -19.06
C ARG A 2 22.81 45.07 -19.14
N ASN A 3 22.66 44.26 -20.20
CA ASN A 3 21.47 43.43 -20.43
C ASN A 3 21.60 41.96 -19.99
N ILE A 4 22.78 41.50 -19.57
CA ILE A 4 22.97 40.12 -19.07
C ILE A 4 22.71 40.03 -17.56
N PHE A 5 22.89 41.15 -16.82
CA PHE A 5 22.68 41.18 -15.37
C PHE A 5 21.19 41.25 -14.95
N LYS A 6 20.30 41.76 -15.80
CA LYS A 6 18.85 41.83 -15.49
C LYS A 6 18.13 40.47 -15.59
N ARG A 7 18.68 39.48 -16.30
CA ARG A 7 18.08 38.14 -16.40
C ARG A 7 18.30 37.25 -15.17
N ARG A 8 19.25 37.59 -14.28
CA ARG A 8 19.50 36.83 -13.04
C ARG A 8 18.62 37.27 -11.86
N LEU A 9 18.02 38.45 -11.91
CA LEU A 9 17.14 38.96 -10.85
C LEU A 9 15.65 38.71 -11.10
N GLY A 10 15.26 38.27 -12.30
CA GLY A 10 13.88 37.93 -12.65
C GLY A 10 13.43 36.50 -12.30
N TYR A 11 14.33 35.64 -11.80
CA TYR A 11 13.99 34.25 -11.47
C TYR A 11 13.61 34.03 -9.99
N GLN A 12 13.73 35.06 -9.16
CA GLN A 12 13.43 34.95 -7.72
C GLN A 12 12.07 35.53 -7.31
N SER A 13 11.29 36.12 -8.23
CA SER A 13 10.05 36.83 -7.87
C SER A 13 8.73 36.10 -8.17
N GLU A 14 8.73 34.89 -8.74
CA GLU A 14 7.47 34.17 -9.08
C GLU A 14 7.03 33.11 -8.05
N PHE A 15 7.79 32.84 -6.99
CA PHE A 15 7.39 31.88 -5.95
C PHE A 15 6.62 32.50 -4.78
N SER A 16 5.72 33.43 -5.07
CA SER A 16 4.83 34.03 -4.07
C SER A 16 3.36 34.04 -4.51
N GLU A 17 2.85 32.91 -4.97
CA GLU A 17 1.47 32.57 -4.62
C GLU A 17 1.51 31.61 -3.42
N LYS A 18 1.14 32.12 -2.24
CA LYS A 18 0.66 31.28 -1.15
C LYS A 18 -0.60 30.60 -1.67
N GLU A 19 -0.45 29.49 -2.39
CA GLU A 19 -1.56 28.60 -2.70
C GLU A 19 -2.09 28.10 -1.35
N SER A 20 -3.14 28.76 -0.84
CA SER A 20 -3.73 28.43 0.45
C SER A 20 -4.19 26.99 0.38
N GLN A 21 -3.76 26.15 1.32
CA GLN A 21 -4.28 24.79 1.35
C GLN A 21 -5.78 24.86 1.55
N LYS A 22 -6.53 24.29 0.61
CA LYS A 22 -7.99 24.23 0.66
C LYS A 22 -8.37 23.15 1.67
N TYR A 23 -8.29 23.46 2.97
CA TYR A 23 -8.55 22.51 4.06
C TYR A 23 -9.90 21.80 3.89
N TRP A 24 -10.92 22.52 3.40
CA TRP A 24 -12.23 21.94 3.09
C TRP A 24 -12.16 20.78 2.09
N LEU A 25 -11.26 20.82 1.10
CA LEU A 25 -11.11 19.77 0.09
C LEU A 25 -10.50 18.50 0.73
N HIS A 26 -9.51 18.65 1.61
CA HIS A 26 -8.93 17.53 2.34
C HIS A 26 -9.97 16.86 3.24
N ILE A 27 -10.77 17.66 3.95
CA ILE A 27 -11.84 17.16 4.81
C ILE A 27 -12.92 16.47 3.97
N LEU A 28 -13.36 17.08 2.87
CA LEU A 28 -14.36 16.49 1.98
C LEU A 28 -13.90 15.14 1.43
N LEU A 29 -12.66 15.06 0.95
CA LEU A 29 -12.08 13.83 0.42
C LEU A 29 -11.89 12.75 1.49
N PHE A 30 -11.48 13.14 2.70
CA PHE A 30 -11.41 12.23 3.84
C PHE A 30 -12.80 11.68 4.19
N LEU A 31 -13.82 12.52 4.30
CA LEU A 31 -15.19 12.09 4.59
C LEU A 31 -15.77 11.21 3.48
N ALA A 32 -15.50 11.55 2.21
CA ALA A 32 -15.91 10.72 1.08
C ALA A 32 -15.23 9.35 1.12
N THR A 33 -13.94 9.31 1.48
CA THR A 33 -13.18 8.05 1.58
C THR A 33 -13.62 7.22 2.78
N LEU A 34 -13.91 7.85 3.91
CA LEU A 34 -14.54 7.22 5.09
C LEU A 34 -15.85 6.54 4.69
N PHE A 35 -16.70 7.22 3.93
CA PHE A 35 -17.94 6.63 3.42
C PHE A 35 -17.68 5.43 2.50
N THR A 36 -16.87 5.59 1.45
CA THR A 36 -16.64 4.51 0.48
C THR A 36 -15.91 3.30 1.08
N THR A 37 -14.97 3.52 2.01
CA THR A 37 -14.31 2.44 2.74
C THR A 37 -15.21 1.77 3.77
N THR A 38 -16.19 2.48 4.35
CA THR A 38 -17.19 1.85 5.22
C THR A 38 -18.10 0.92 4.42
N VAL A 39 -18.54 1.35 3.24
CA VAL A 39 -19.30 0.48 2.31
C VAL A 39 -18.48 -0.75 1.91
N ALA A 40 -17.24 -0.57 1.47
CA ALA A 40 -16.35 -1.68 1.11
C ALA A 40 -16.11 -2.63 2.30
N GLY A 41 -15.92 -2.09 3.51
CA GLY A 41 -15.75 -2.89 4.72
C GLY A 41 -16.95 -3.78 5.03
N HIS A 42 -18.16 -3.25 4.85
CA HIS A 42 -19.38 -4.05 4.97
C HIS A 42 -19.43 -5.16 3.91
N GLU A 43 -19.10 -4.84 2.64
CA GLU A 43 -19.03 -5.83 1.54
C GLU A 43 -17.99 -6.93 1.81
N TRP A 44 -16.84 -6.59 2.40
CA TRP A 44 -15.83 -7.57 2.80
C TRP A 44 -16.31 -8.50 3.93
N ILE A 45 -17.16 -8.04 4.84
CA ILE A 45 -17.68 -8.85 5.94
C ILE A 45 -18.85 -9.71 5.51
N ARG A 46 -19.82 -9.15 4.78
CA ARG A 46 -21.10 -9.81 4.47
C ARG A 46 -21.18 -10.38 3.05
N GLY A 47 -20.17 -10.13 2.22
CA GLY A 47 -20.17 -10.44 0.81
C GLY A 47 -20.80 -9.33 -0.03
N PHE A 48 -20.55 -9.39 -1.34
CA PHE A 48 -21.07 -8.43 -2.32
C PHE A 48 -22.56 -8.73 -2.59
N SER A 49 -23.48 -8.01 -1.94
CA SER A 49 -24.93 -8.13 -2.17
C SER A 49 -25.53 -6.87 -2.79
N ASN A 50 -26.64 -7.01 -3.52
CA ASN A 50 -27.28 -5.92 -4.27
C ASN A 50 -27.99 -4.87 -3.39
N ARG A 51 -28.02 -5.03 -2.06
CA ARG A 51 -28.72 -4.11 -1.14
C ARG A 51 -27.92 -3.89 0.13
N THR A 52 -27.15 -2.81 0.16
CA THR A 52 -26.58 -2.26 1.39
C THR A 52 -27.61 -1.31 2.02
N GLU A 53 -28.23 -1.72 3.12
CA GLU A 53 -29.04 -0.79 3.92
C GLU A 53 -28.12 0.10 4.76
N PHE A 54 -28.52 1.35 4.99
CA PHE A 54 -27.71 2.31 5.76
C PHE A 54 -27.44 1.86 7.20
N THR A 55 -28.33 1.05 7.77
CA THR A 55 -28.20 0.48 9.13
C THR A 55 -27.05 -0.50 9.23
N ASP A 56 -26.68 -1.15 8.12
CA ASP A 56 -25.68 -2.23 8.13
C ASP A 56 -24.26 -1.71 7.92
N LEU A 57 -24.11 -0.42 7.61
CA LEU A 57 -22.81 0.24 7.43
C LEU A 57 -21.98 0.30 8.72
N ILE A 58 -22.61 0.13 9.88
CA ILE A 58 -21.92 0.09 11.17
C ILE A 58 -20.88 -1.04 11.19
N ASP A 59 -21.18 -2.18 10.57
CA ASP A 59 -20.28 -3.34 10.51
C ASP A 59 -18.99 -3.02 9.72
N GLY A 60 -19.05 -2.12 8.74
CA GLY A 60 -17.91 -1.72 7.92
C GLY A 60 -16.98 -0.69 8.58
N PHE A 61 -17.40 -0.09 9.69
CA PHE A 61 -16.64 0.98 10.34
C PHE A 61 -15.26 0.53 10.87
N PRO A 62 -15.09 -0.64 11.53
CA PRO A 62 -13.78 -1.13 11.94
C PRO A 62 -12.78 -1.26 10.78
N TYR A 63 -13.26 -1.68 9.59
CA TYR A 63 -12.44 -1.75 8.38
C TYR A 63 -12.03 -0.35 7.93
N SER A 64 -13.00 0.56 7.79
CA SER A 64 -12.76 1.93 7.32
C SER A 64 -11.79 2.69 8.22
N PHE A 65 -11.99 2.62 9.54
CA PHE A 65 -11.09 3.23 10.51
C PHE A 65 -9.68 2.68 10.36
N SER A 66 -9.55 1.36 10.27
CA SER A 66 -8.25 0.69 10.15
C SER A 66 -7.52 1.08 8.87
N ILE A 67 -8.20 1.09 7.71
CA ILE A 67 -7.53 1.37 6.43
C ILE A 67 -7.14 2.85 6.32
N LEU A 68 -7.98 3.76 6.81
CA LEU A 68 -7.65 5.18 6.91
C LEU A 68 -6.51 5.44 7.90
N PHE A 69 -6.42 4.66 8.98
CA PHE A 69 -5.29 4.71 9.89
C PHE A 69 -3.99 4.29 9.20
N VAL A 70 -3.95 3.16 8.49
CA VAL A 70 -2.75 2.70 7.78
C VAL A 70 -2.33 3.69 6.68
N LEU A 71 -3.26 4.10 5.81
CA LEU A 71 -2.97 5.03 4.71
C LEU A 71 -2.59 6.42 5.24
N GLY A 72 -3.31 6.89 6.26
CA GLY A 72 -3.05 8.16 6.91
C GLY A 72 -1.67 8.18 7.57
N THR A 73 -1.33 7.16 8.37
CA THR A 73 -0.01 7.09 9.02
C THR A 73 1.14 7.03 8.00
N HIS A 74 0.98 6.30 6.90
CA HIS A 74 1.95 6.30 5.78
C HIS A 74 2.16 7.71 5.20
N GLU A 75 1.09 8.37 4.76
CA GLU A 75 1.19 9.69 4.15
C GLU A 75 1.66 10.78 5.14
N PHE A 76 1.24 10.68 6.40
CA PHE A 76 1.74 11.57 7.44
C PHE A 76 3.23 11.34 7.74
N GLY A 77 3.72 10.10 7.62
CA GLY A 77 5.15 9.79 7.68
C GLY A 77 5.95 10.61 6.66
N HIS A 78 5.52 10.60 5.40
CA HIS A 78 6.12 11.45 4.36
C HIS A 78 5.98 12.95 4.67
N TYR A 79 4.78 13.39 5.07
CA TYR A 79 4.50 14.80 5.36
C TYR A 79 5.41 15.35 6.47
N PHE A 80 5.56 14.63 7.58
CA PHE A 80 6.40 15.07 8.68
C PHE A 80 7.88 15.05 8.31
N ALA A 81 8.35 14.04 7.57
CA ALA A 81 9.72 14.02 7.06
C ALA A 81 9.99 15.21 6.12
N ALA A 82 9.05 15.52 5.22
CA ALA A 82 9.14 16.67 4.34
C ALA A 82 9.21 17.98 5.15
N LYS A 83 8.38 18.12 6.18
CA LYS A 83 8.38 19.29 7.07
C LYS A 83 9.71 19.46 7.82
N ILE A 84 10.31 18.37 8.32
CA ILE A 84 11.62 18.38 8.98
C ILE A 84 12.70 18.90 8.01
N HIS A 85 12.65 18.46 6.75
CA HIS A 85 13.57 18.87 5.69
C HIS A 85 13.20 20.19 5.01
N LYS A 86 12.21 20.91 5.53
CA LYS A 86 11.71 22.19 4.98
C LYS A 86 11.25 22.09 3.51
N VAL A 87 10.82 20.91 3.09
CA VAL A 87 10.18 20.66 1.80
C VAL A 87 8.69 20.97 1.94
N LYS A 88 8.18 21.86 1.09
CA LYS A 88 6.75 22.20 1.08
C LYS A 88 5.94 21.00 0.58
N ALA A 89 4.98 20.54 1.36
CA ALA A 89 4.07 19.44 1.01
C ALA A 89 2.61 19.78 1.38
N THR A 90 1.65 19.18 0.68
CA THR A 90 0.24 19.23 1.07
C THR A 90 -0.06 18.31 2.25
N LEU A 91 -1.20 18.54 2.91
CA LEU A 91 -1.84 17.47 3.66
C LEU A 91 -2.21 16.30 2.71
N PRO A 92 -2.43 15.09 3.26
CA PRO A 92 -2.85 13.95 2.45
C PRO A 92 -4.18 14.22 1.73
N TYR A 93 -4.26 13.82 0.47
CA TYR A 93 -5.50 13.70 -0.27
C TYR A 93 -5.90 12.23 -0.25
N PHE A 94 -6.94 11.89 0.50
CA PHE A 94 -7.53 10.55 0.47
C PHE A 94 -8.38 10.42 -0.80
N ILE A 95 -8.19 9.35 -1.56
CA ILE A 95 -8.84 9.17 -2.86
C ILE A 95 -9.96 8.15 -2.69
N PRO A 96 -11.24 8.58 -2.63
CA PRO A 96 -12.35 7.66 -2.51
C PRO A 96 -12.49 6.82 -3.77
N PHE A 97 -12.85 5.56 -3.61
CA PHE A 97 -13.22 4.69 -4.72
C PHE A 97 -14.56 4.03 -4.38
N PRO A 98 -15.68 4.46 -5.01
CA PRO A 98 -16.97 3.87 -4.72
C PRO A 98 -16.99 2.38 -5.06
N SER A 99 -17.77 1.59 -4.33
CA SER A 99 -17.98 0.20 -4.72
C SER A 99 -18.66 0.14 -6.08
N LEU A 100 -18.04 -0.60 -7.00
CA LEU A 100 -18.60 -0.90 -8.31
C LEU A 100 -19.01 -2.36 -8.27
N LEU A 101 -20.28 -2.63 -8.60
CA LEU A 101 -20.84 -3.98 -8.62
C LEU A 101 -19.96 -4.91 -9.47
N GLY A 102 -19.50 -6.01 -8.87
CA GLY A 102 -18.69 -7.03 -9.55
C GLY A 102 -17.18 -6.77 -9.62
N PHE A 103 -16.65 -5.74 -8.95
CA PHE A 103 -15.21 -5.45 -8.91
C PHE A 103 -14.68 -5.51 -7.48
N LEU A 104 -13.53 -6.17 -7.26
CA LEU A 104 -12.84 -6.17 -5.96
C LEU A 104 -12.39 -4.74 -5.63
N ASN A 105 -12.98 -4.14 -4.59
CA ASN A 105 -12.68 -2.77 -4.17
C ASN A 105 -12.15 -2.73 -2.73
N PHE A 106 -11.33 -1.72 -2.44
CA PHE A 106 -10.88 -1.42 -1.07
C PHE A 106 -11.55 -0.16 -0.53
N GLY A 107 -12.56 0.36 -1.23
CA GLY A 107 -13.20 1.64 -0.94
C GLY A 107 -12.31 2.88 -1.16
N THR A 108 -11.06 2.70 -1.59
CA THR A 108 -10.10 3.79 -1.81
C THR A 108 -9.05 3.39 -2.85
N LEU A 109 -8.52 4.39 -3.58
CA LEU A 109 -7.31 4.24 -4.40
C LEU A 109 -6.03 4.57 -3.62
N GLY A 110 -6.14 4.78 -2.31
CA GLY A 110 -5.06 5.20 -1.43
C GLY A 110 -5.15 6.66 -1.03
N ALA A 111 -4.07 7.17 -0.45
CA ALA A 111 -3.90 8.57 -0.13
C ALA A 111 -2.58 9.06 -0.70
N VAL A 112 -2.48 10.35 -1.03
CA VAL A 112 -1.24 10.93 -1.58
C VAL A 112 -0.98 12.32 -1.02
N ILE A 113 0.26 12.62 -0.70
CA ILE A 113 0.74 14.00 -0.54
C ILE A 113 1.30 14.55 -1.85
N LYS A 114 1.20 15.86 -2.04
CA LYS A 114 1.83 16.56 -3.15
C LYS A 114 3.02 17.37 -2.65
N ILE A 115 4.22 17.02 -3.12
CA ILE A 115 5.43 17.81 -2.93
C ILE A 115 5.34 19.07 -3.81
N LYS A 116 5.45 20.25 -3.19
CA LYS A 116 5.31 21.58 -3.83
C LYS A 116 6.63 22.32 -4.02
N SER A 117 7.75 21.77 -3.57
CA SER A 117 9.08 22.37 -3.75
C SER A 117 10.11 21.29 -4.06
N PRO A 118 11.23 21.63 -4.74
CA PRO A 118 12.31 20.69 -5.00
C PRO A 118 12.85 20.07 -3.70
N ILE A 119 13.22 18.80 -3.75
CA ILE A 119 13.90 18.12 -2.65
C ILE A 119 15.39 18.51 -2.70
N PRO A 120 15.95 19.12 -1.65
CA PRO A 120 17.24 19.80 -1.73
C PRO A 120 18.44 18.87 -1.70
N THR A 121 18.30 17.68 -1.07
CA THR A 121 19.43 16.77 -0.84
C THR A 121 19.01 15.31 -0.98
N LYS A 122 19.99 14.45 -1.26
CA LYS A 122 19.84 12.99 -1.28
C LYS A 122 19.42 12.43 0.07
N LYS A 123 19.86 13.05 1.17
CA LYS A 123 19.42 12.71 2.54
C LYS A 123 17.96 13.04 2.76
N ALA A 124 17.49 14.20 2.31
CA ALA A 124 16.08 14.56 2.38
C ALA A 124 15.22 13.62 1.53
N LEU A 125 15.67 13.26 0.32
CA LEU A 125 15.00 12.27 -0.53
C LEU A 125 14.84 10.93 0.21
N PHE A 126 15.94 10.44 0.79
CA PHE A 126 15.95 9.18 1.52
C PHE A 126 15.01 9.22 2.73
N ASP A 127 15.12 10.25 3.57
CA ASP A 127 14.32 10.35 4.79
C ASP A 127 12.82 10.48 4.48
N ILE A 128 12.46 11.25 3.45
CA ILE A 128 11.07 11.37 3.00
C ILE A 128 10.59 10.03 2.45
N GLY A 129 11.36 9.39 1.57
CA GLY A 129 10.98 8.13 0.94
C GLY A 129 10.84 6.96 1.92
N VAL A 130 11.62 6.94 3.01
CA VAL A 130 11.57 5.84 3.98
C VAL A 130 10.53 6.04 5.10
N ALA A 131 10.21 7.30 5.44
CA ALA A 131 9.35 7.61 6.57
C ALA A 131 7.91 7.11 6.40
N GLY A 132 7.33 7.23 5.21
CA GLY A 132 5.98 6.74 4.93
C GLY A 132 5.86 5.22 5.05
N PRO A 133 6.64 4.43 4.29
CA PRO A 133 6.62 2.97 4.37
C PRO A 133 6.85 2.44 5.78
N ILE A 134 7.78 3.01 6.55
CA ILE A 134 8.01 2.58 7.94
C ILE A 134 6.77 2.87 8.81
N ALA A 135 6.17 4.06 8.68
CA ALA A 135 5.00 4.42 9.47
C ALA A 135 3.78 3.54 9.14
N GLY A 136 3.49 3.35 7.85
CA GLY A 136 2.41 2.47 7.38
C GLY A 136 2.65 1.00 7.77
N PHE A 137 3.90 0.53 7.68
CA PHE A 137 4.29 -0.80 8.13
C PHE A 137 4.01 -1.02 9.61
N ILE A 138 4.44 -0.10 10.49
CA ILE A 138 4.21 -0.20 11.93
C ILE A 138 2.71 -0.22 12.23
N ALA A 139 1.92 0.65 11.59
CA ALA A 139 0.47 0.65 11.74
C ALA A 139 -0.16 -0.69 11.33
N SER A 140 0.33 -1.29 10.24
CA SER A 140 -0.13 -2.60 9.75
C SER A 140 0.22 -3.73 10.71
N VAL A 141 1.45 -3.74 11.26
CA VAL A 141 1.88 -4.72 12.27
C VAL A 141 1.00 -4.63 13.52
N ILE A 142 0.70 -3.42 13.99
CA ILE A 142 -0.19 -3.22 15.14
C ILE A 142 -1.57 -3.83 14.88
N LEU A 143 -2.14 -3.61 13.70
CA LEU A 143 -3.45 -4.17 13.33
C LEU A 143 -3.42 -5.69 13.22
N ILE A 144 -2.37 -6.29 12.66
CA ILE A 144 -2.23 -7.75 12.59
C ILE A 144 -2.12 -8.37 13.97
N ILE A 145 -1.29 -7.81 14.85
CA ILE A 145 -1.14 -8.28 16.23
C ILE A 145 -2.49 -8.15 16.96
N TYR A 146 -3.16 -7.01 16.84
CA TYR A 146 -4.48 -6.81 17.43
C TYR A 146 -5.51 -7.81 16.88
N GLY A 147 -5.52 -8.02 15.56
CA GLY A 147 -6.42 -8.95 14.88
C GLY A 147 -6.25 -10.40 15.34
N PHE A 148 -5.01 -10.88 15.49
CA PHE A 148 -4.74 -12.24 15.97
C PHE A 148 -5.05 -12.41 17.45
N THR A 149 -4.74 -11.41 18.29
CA THR A 149 -4.98 -11.48 19.73
C THR A 149 -6.45 -11.30 20.12
N HIS A 150 -7.28 -10.75 19.23
CA HIS A 150 -8.71 -10.52 19.44
C HIS A 150 -9.58 -11.25 18.40
N LEU A 151 -9.12 -12.42 17.95
CA LEU A 151 -9.91 -13.25 17.03
C LEU A 151 -11.24 -13.62 17.68
N PRO A 152 -12.38 -13.36 17.01
CA PRO A 152 -13.64 -13.91 17.46
C PRO A 152 -13.65 -15.44 17.27
N ALA A 153 -14.50 -16.11 18.03
CA ALA A 153 -14.65 -17.55 17.94
C ALA A 153 -15.27 -17.97 16.58
N LYS A 154 -15.17 -19.26 16.24
CA LYS A 154 -15.63 -19.81 14.94
C LYS A 154 -17.10 -19.50 14.64
N GLU A 155 -17.91 -19.30 15.68
CA GLU A 155 -19.31 -18.90 15.59
C GLU A 155 -19.50 -17.60 14.80
N TYR A 156 -18.56 -16.66 14.88
CA TYR A 156 -18.60 -15.43 14.07
C TYR A 156 -18.58 -15.75 12.58
N LEU A 157 -17.70 -16.65 12.14
CA LEU A 157 -17.65 -17.07 10.74
C LEU A 157 -18.93 -17.80 10.34
N LEU A 158 -19.48 -18.64 11.22
CA LEU A 158 -20.73 -19.35 10.96
C LEU A 158 -21.96 -18.43 10.88
N GLN A 159 -21.91 -17.24 11.46
CA GLN A 159 -22.97 -16.23 11.27
C GLN A 159 -22.91 -15.60 9.86
N ILE A 160 -21.73 -15.53 9.26
CA ILE A 160 -21.53 -15.02 7.90
C ILE A 160 -21.83 -16.14 6.89
N HIS A 161 -21.25 -17.31 7.11
CA HIS A 161 -21.37 -18.51 6.27
C HIS A 161 -21.90 -19.69 7.09
N PRO A 162 -23.22 -19.84 7.26
CA PRO A 162 -23.81 -20.95 8.01
C PRO A 162 -23.47 -22.33 7.46
N ASP A 163 -23.17 -22.40 6.17
CA ASP A 163 -22.79 -23.59 5.43
C ASP A 163 -21.29 -23.89 5.48
N TYR A 164 -20.45 -23.10 6.17
CA TYR A 164 -18.98 -23.27 6.23
C TYR A 164 -18.52 -24.70 6.59
N ASN A 165 -19.29 -25.43 7.42
CA ASN A 165 -18.97 -26.80 7.81
C ASN A 165 -19.47 -27.87 6.81
N LEU A 166 -20.21 -27.48 5.78
CA LEU A 166 -20.78 -28.40 4.80
C LEU A 166 -19.74 -28.72 3.70
N PRO A 167 -19.69 -29.97 3.18
CA PRO A 167 -18.80 -30.33 2.07
C PRO A 167 -19.07 -29.60 0.74
N THR A 168 -20.16 -28.83 0.67
CA THR A 168 -20.57 -28.01 -0.47
C THR A 168 -20.08 -26.58 -0.37
N TYR A 169 -19.57 -26.15 0.78
CA TYR A 169 -19.08 -24.79 1.00
C TYR A 169 -18.02 -24.41 -0.04
N GLY A 170 -18.17 -23.21 -0.63
CA GLY A 170 -17.23 -22.67 -1.62
C GLY A 170 -17.29 -23.29 -3.01
N LYS A 171 -18.24 -24.21 -3.31
CA LYS A 171 -18.36 -24.84 -4.65
C LYS A 171 -19.08 -23.98 -5.69
N ASP A 172 -20.01 -23.13 -5.26
CA ASP A 172 -20.88 -22.34 -6.15
C ASP A 172 -20.54 -20.82 -6.14
N GLY A 173 -19.48 -20.42 -5.41
CA GLY A 173 -19.09 -19.03 -5.23
C GLY A 173 -17.73 -18.69 -5.86
N LEU A 174 -17.43 -17.40 -6.00
CA LEU A 174 -16.09 -16.93 -6.36
C LEU A 174 -15.12 -17.29 -5.23
N ALA A 175 -14.26 -18.27 -5.45
CA ALA A 175 -13.29 -18.73 -4.45
C ALA A 175 -12.07 -17.79 -4.42
N LEU A 176 -12.22 -16.64 -3.77
CA LEU A 176 -11.13 -15.70 -3.52
C LEU A 176 -10.31 -16.15 -2.31
N VAL A 177 -9.00 -16.31 -2.49
CA VAL A 177 -8.05 -16.63 -1.43
C VAL A 177 -6.95 -15.58 -1.40
N PHE A 178 -6.67 -15.02 -0.22
CA PHE A 178 -5.55 -14.10 -0.03
C PHE A 178 -4.23 -14.88 0.05
N GLY A 179 -3.17 -14.36 -0.55
CA GLY A 179 -1.82 -14.93 -0.39
C GLY A 179 -1.22 -14.59 0.97
N ASP A 180 -0.31 -15.42 1.47
CA ASP A 180 0.44 -15.12 2.69
C ASP A 180 1.73 -14.34 2.37
N SER A 181 2.09 -13.36 3.21
CA SER A 181 3.47 -12.83 3.27
C SER A 181 4.28 -13.59 4.32
N LEU A 182 5.62 -13.53 4.21
CA LEU A 182 6.50 -14.14 5.22
C LEU A 182 6.24 -13.55 6.60
N LEU A 183 6.08 -12.23 6.69
CA LEU A 183 5.79 -11.56 7.96
C LEU A 183 4.40 -11.91 8.49
N PHE A 184 3.38 -11.95 7.63
CA PHE A 184 2.03 -12.31 8.05
C PHE A 184 1.99 -13.71 8.66
N SER A 185 2.61 -14.68 7.99
CA SER A 185 2.71 -16.07 8.49
C SER A 185 3.47 -16.16 9.81
N PHE A 186 4.57 -15.42 9.93
CA PHE A 186 5.35 -15.35 11.18
C PHE A 186 4.52 -14.76 12.33
N LEU A 187 3.81 -13.65 12.10
CA LEU A 187 2.96 -13.03 13.12
C LEU A 187 1.80 -13.94 13.51
N ARG A 188 1.20 -14.67 12.55
CA ARG A 188 0.19 -15.69 12.83
C ARG A 188 0.73 -16.74 13.80
N GLU A 189 1.91 -17.30 13.51
CA GLU A 189 2.52 -18.35 14.35
C GLU A 189 2.89 -17.85 15.75
N VAL A 190 3.39 -16.61 15.86
CA VAL A 190 3.83 -16.04 17.14
C VAL A 190 2.67 -15.64 18.05
N PHE A 191 1.58 -15.13 17.48
CA PHE A 191 0.47 -14.51 18.24
C PHE A 191 -0.78 -15.38 18.35
N THR A 192 -0.76 -16.61 17.84
CA THR A 192 -1.88 -17.56 17.98
C THR A 192 -1.40 -18.88 18.60
N SER A 193 -2.33 -19.63 19.18
CA SER A 193 -2.09 -20.96 19.75
C SER A 193 -2.87 -22.04 18.99
N SER A 194 -2.47 -23.30 19.15
CA SER A 194 -3.16 -24.45 18.51
C SER A 194 -4.62 -24.66 18.93
N LYS A 195 -5.08 -23.94 19.96
CA LYS A 195 -6.46 -23.97 20.46
C LYS A 195 -7.35 -22.90 19.81
N ASP A 196 -6.75 -21.89 19.20
CA ASP A 196 -7.49 -20.77 18.62
C ASP A 196 -8.04 -21.18 17.25
N PHE A 197 -9.25 -20.72 16.93
CA PHE A 197 -9.74 -20.82 15.57
C PHE A 197 -9.09 -19.72 14.72
N ILE A 198 -8.22 -20.12 13.80
CA ILE A 198 -7.57 -19.21 12.87
C ILE A 198 -8.34 -19.29 11.55
N PRO A 199 -8.94 -18.19 11.06
CA PRO A 199 -9.64 -18.21 9.78
C PRO A 199 -8.64 -18.54 8.66
N PRO A 200 -9.02 -19.41 7.70
CA PRO A 200 -8.19 -19.66 6.54
C PRO A 200 -8.08 -18.39 5.68
N MET A 201 -7.08 -18.34 4.80
CA MET A 201 -6.86 -17.17 3.93
C MET A 201 -8.01 -16.89 2.94
N SER A 202 -8.91 -17.85 2.76
CA SER A 202 -10.16 -17.68 2.02
C SER A 202 -11.25 -16.94 2.80
N GLU A 203 -11.06 -16.68 4.10
CA GLU A 203 -12.06 -16.07 5.00
C GLU A 203 -11.51 -14.87 5.76
N ILE A 204 -10.20 -14.64 5.69
CA ILE A 204 -9.52 -13.61 6.48
C ILE A 204 -10.04 -12.20 6.21
N TYR A 205 -10.57 -11.96 5.02
CA TYR A 205 -11.12 -10.66 4.64
C TYR A 205 -12.40 -10.30 5.40
N HIS A 206 -13.08 -11.27 6.02
CA HIS A 206 -14.20 -11.05 6.95
C HIS A 206 -13.77 -10.50 8.32
N TYR A 207 -12.47 -10.40 8.59
CA TYR A 207 -11.89 -9.96 9.86
C TYR A 207 -11.21 -8.61 9.63
N PRO A 208 -11.87 -7.47 9.93
CA PRO A 208 -11.44 -6.15 9.48
C PRO A 208 -9.98 -5.80 9.78
N TYR A 209 -9.50 -6.11 11.00
CA TYR A 209 -8.13 -5.79 11.41
C TYR A 209 -7.08 -6.66 10.70
N LEU A 210 -7.36 -7.95 10.50
CA LEU A 210 -6.48 -8.86 9.76
C LEU A 210 -6.47 -8.52 8.27
N CYS A 211 -7.66 -8.30 7.71
CA CYS A 211 -7.90 -7.87 6.35
C CYS A 211 -7.10 -6.58 6.03
N VAL A 212 -7.26 -5.54 6.84
CA VAL A 212 -6.55 -4.28 6.63
C VAL A 212 -5.06 -4.37 6.95
N GLY A 213 -4.65 -5.08 8.00
CA GLY A 213 -3.23 -5.27 8.27
C GLY A 213 -2.51 -5.99 7.13
N TRP A 214 -3.18 -6.97 6.51
CA TRP A 214 -2.72 -7.64 5.30
C TRP A 214 -2.63 -6.67 4.12
N PHE A 215 -3.66 -5.88 3.88
CA PHE A 215 -3.62 -4.83 2.84
C PHE A 215 -2.51 -3.83 3.08
N GLY A 216 -2.25 -3.48 4.34
CA GLY A 216 -1.17 -2.60 4.73
C GLY A 216 0.20 -3.15 4.39
N PHE A 217 0.44 -4.45 4.59
CA PHE A 217 1.65 -5.12 4.10
C PHE A 217 1.73 -5.13 2.57
N PHE A 218 0.61 -5.39 1.89
CA PHE A 218 0.56 -5.34 0.43
C PHE A 218 0.89 -3.95 -0.11
N VAL A 219 0.26 -2.89 0.40
CA VAL A 219 0.52 -1.48 0.02
C VAL A 219 1.95 -1.07 0.34
N THR A 220 2.47 -1.47 1.51
CA THR A 220 3.88 -1.23 1.88
C THR A 220 4.81 -1.88 0.87
N ALA A 221 4.57 -3.14 0.50
CA ALA A 221 5.38 -3.83 -0.49
C ALA A 221 5.30 -3.14 -1.86
N MET A 222 4.10 -2.71 -2.28
CA MET A 222 3.88 -2.00 -3.54
C MET A 222 4.67 -0.68 -3.61
N ASN A 223 4.63 0.11 -2.54
CA ASN A 223 5.38 1.36 -2.46
C ASN A 223 6.90 1.14 -2.39
N LEU A 224 7.35 0.02 -1.83
CA LEU A 224 8.76 -0.33 -1.74
C LEU A 224 9.31 -1.09 -2.95
N ILE A 225 8.49 -1.36 -3.97
CA ILE A 225 9.01 -1.86 -5.26
C ILE A 225 10.08 -0.86 -5.73
N PRO A 226 11.32 -1.32 -6.00
CA PRO A 226 12.45 -0.43 -6.22
C PRO A 226 12.45 0.10 -7.66
N VAL A 227 11.40 0.82 -8.08
CA VAL A 227 11.18 1.28 -9.46
C VAL A 227 10.82 2.77 -9.48
N GLY A 228 11.50 3.52 -10.34
CA GLY A 228 11.14 4.89 -10.65
C GLY A 228 11.02 5.80 -9.43
N GLN A 229 9.93 6.54 -9.34
CA GLN A 229 9.62 7.49 -8.26
C GLN A 229 8.81 6.89 -7.10
N LEU A 230 8.66 5.56 -7.03
CA LEU A 230 8.12 4.94 -5.82
C LEU A 230 9.07 5.16 -4.64
N ASP A 231 8.57 4.97 -3.43
CA ASP A 231 9.36 5.08 -2.19
C ASP A 231 10.59 4.16 -2.21
N GLY A 232 10.42 2.91 -2.66
CA GLY A 232 11.52 1.97 -2.85
C GLY A 232 12.53 2.45 -3.89
N GLY A 233 12.07 3.12 -4.95
CA GLY A 233 12.92 3.75 -5.96
C GLY A 233 13.77 4.88 -5.37
N HIS A 234 13.17 5.75 -4.55
CA HIS A 234 13.88 6.81 -3.83
C HIS A 234 14.96 6.26 -2.89
N ILE A 235 14.64 5.20 -2.16
CA ILE A 235 15.55 4.55 -1.20
C ILE A 235 16.73 3.92 -1.94
N VAL A 236 16.47 3.13 -2.98
CA VAL A 236 17.51 2.47 -3.79
C VAL A 236 18.38 3.50 -4.51
N TYR A 237 17.79 4.56 -5.06
CA TYR A 237 18.53 5.68 -5.67
C TYR A 237 19.48 6.33 -4.66
N ALA A 238 18.99 6.65 -3.46
CA ALA A 238 19.80 7.31 -2.45
C ALA A 238 20.91 6.41 -1.89
N LEU A 239 20.70 5.10 -1.79
CA LEU A 239 21.69 4.14 -1.31
C LEU A 239 22.79 3.84 -2.34
N PHE A 240 22.42 3.65 -3.61
CA PHE A 240 23.30 3.04 -4.61
C PHE A 240 23.62 3.94 -5.80
N GLY A 241 22.94 5.07 -5.93
CA GLY A 241 23.07 6.01 -7.03
C GLY A 241 22.32 5.57 -8.30
N GLU A 242 22.31 6.45 -9.29
CA GLU A 242 21.49 6.35 -10.50
C GLU A 242 21.69 5.05 -11.30
N LYS A 243 22.95 4.69 -11.59
CA LYS A 243 23.26 3.52 -12.44
C LYS A 243 22.76 2.21 -11.82
N LYS A 244 23.01 2.02 -10.52
CA LYS A 244 22.59 0.82 -9.80
C LYS A 244 21.09 0.81 -9.57
N GLN A 245 20.48 1.95 -9.29
CA GLN A 245 19.03 2.04 -9.19
C GLN A 245 18.35 1.62 -10.49
N TYR A 246 18.80 2.12 -11.63
CA TYR A 246 18.23 1.72 -12.92
C TYR A 246 18.33 0.20 -13.17
N ALA A 247 19.47 -0.41 -12.83
CA ALA A 247 19.65 -1.86 -12.95
C ALA A 247 18.68 -2.62 -12.04
N ILE A 248 18.59 -2.22 -10.76
CA ILE A 248 17.69 -2.84 -9.77
C ILE A 248 16.23 -2.69 -10.21
N SER A 249 15.82 -1.52 -10.68
CA SER A 249 14.46 -1.28 -11.18
C SER A 249 14.12 -2.12 -12.41
N SER A 250 15.08 -2.30 -13.31
CA SER A 250 14.90 -3.17 -14.48
C SER A 250 14.70 -4.63 -14.06
N VAL A 251 15.50 -5.11 -13.11
CA VAL A 251 15.36 -6.47 -12.55
C VAL A 251 14.02 -6.63 -11.83
N ALA A 252 13.61 -5.65 -11.02
CA ALA A 252 12.32 -5.68 -10.33
C ALA A 252 11.15 -5.70 -11.32
N LEU A 253 11.22 -4.94 -12.42
CA LEU A 253 10.19 -4.97 -13.45
C LEU A 253 10.11 -6.33 -14.15
N ILE A 254 11.26 -6.92 -14.50
CA ILE A 254 11.31 -8.28 -15.07
C ILE A 254 10.71 -9.29 -14.10
N PHE A 255 11.03 -9.18 -12.81
CA PHE A 255 10.46 -10.04 -11.78
C PHE A 255 8.93 -9.94 -11.73
N LEU A 256 8.36 -8.72 -11.72
CA LEU A 256 6.90 -8.53 -11.79
C LEU A 256 6.28 -9.15 -13.05
N ILE A 257 6.94 -9.00 -14.20
CA ILE A 257 6.47 -9.62 -15.46
C ILE A 257 6.47 -11.14 -15.35
N VAL A 258 7.55 -11.73 -14.82
CA VAL A 258 7.65 -13.19 -14.63
C VAL A 258 6.55 -13.69 -13.70
N PHE A 259 6.34 -13.07 -12.54
CA PHE A 259 5.26 -13.45 -11.61
C PHE A 259 3.87 -13.24 -12.22
N GLY A 260 3.71 -12.22 -13.05
CA GLY A 260 2.50 -11.97 -13.80
C GLY A 260 2.18 -13.05 -14.84
N VAL A 261 3.17 -13.43 -15.65
CA VAL A 261 3.04 -14.51 -16.65
C VAL A 261 2.84 -15.87 -15.97
N LEU A 262 3.54 -16.14 -14.87
CA LEU A 262 3.33 -17.35 -14.07
C LEU A 262 1.89 -17.43 -13.55
N GLY A 263 1.31 -16.31 -13.10
CA GLY A 263 -0.10 -16.26 -12.71
C GLY A 263 -1.06 -16.66 -13.84
N ILE A 264 -0.81 -16.21 -15.08
CA ILE A 264 -1.59 -16.65 -16.25
C ILE A 264 -1.41 -18.14 -16.49
N LEU A 265 -0.16 -18.62 -16.51
CA LEU A 265 0.15 -20.00 -16.83
C LEU A 265 -0.45 -20.99 -15.82
N ILE A 266 -0.34 -20.68 -14.53
CA ILE A 266 -0.87 -21.50 -13.44
C ILE A 266 -2.39 -21.55 -13.50
N SER A 267 -3.05 -20.40 -13.74
CA SER A 267 -4.50 -20.34 -13.91
C SER A 267 -4.95 -21.13 -15.14
N TYR A 268 -4.26 -20.98 -16.28
CA TYR A 268 -4.60 -21.69 -17.52
C TYR A 268 -4.39 -23.20 -17.44
N LEU A 269 -3.34 -23.65 -16.73
CA LEU A 269 -3.01 -25.07 -16.57
C LEU A 269 -3.66 -25.71 -15.33
N ALA A 270 -4.44 -24.96 -14.55
CA ALA A 270 -5.04 -25.40 -13.29
C ALA A 270 -4.02 -26.06 -12.32
N LEU A 271 -2.80 -25.50 -12.25
CA LEU A 271 -1.76 -26.02 -11.37
C LEU A 271 -2.04 -25.63 -9.91
N PRO A 272 -1.85 -26.54 -8.94
CA PRO A 272 -2.05 -26.24 -7.51
C PRO A 272 -0.85 -25.50 -6.92
N LEU A 273 -0.43 -24.39 -7.55
CA LEU A 273 0.72 -23.57 -7.15
C LEU A 273 0.27 -22.16 -6.79
N ASN A 274 0.62 -21.70 -5.59
CA ASN A 274 0.28 -20.36 -5.11
C ASN A 274 1.39 -19.35 -5.42
N VAL A 275 1.80 -19.26 -6.68
CA VAL A 275 2.94 -18.43 -7.12
C VAL A 275 2.56 -17.56 -8.31
N GLY A 276 2.62 -16.25 -8.15
CA GLY A 276 2.31 -15.31 -9.23
C GLY A 276 0.83 -14.92 -9.28
N TRP A 277 0.59 -13.73 -9.84
CA TRP A 277 -0.72 -13.11 -9.93
C TRP A 277 -0.75 -12.20 -11.16
N THR A 278 -1.80 -12.32 -11.97
CA THR A 278 -1.93 -11.59 -13.24
C THR A 278 -1.90 -10.07 -13.07
N GLY A 279 -2.33 -9.56 -11.90
CA GLY A 279 -2.25 -8.13 -11.58
C GLY A 279 -0.81 -7.58 -11.53
N TRP A 280 0.21 -8.43 -11.39
CA TRP A 280 1.60 -7.99 -11.54
C TRP A 280 1.95 -7.53 -12.95
N LEU A 281 1.27 -8.02 -13.99
CA LEU A 281 1.43 -7.51 -15.35
C LEU A 281 0.83 -6.11 -15.50
N LEU A 282 -0.38 -5.91 -14.97
CA LEU A 282 -1.00 -4.58 -14.94
C LEU A 282 -0.09 -3.60 -14.21
N TRP A 283 0.50 -4.02 -13.10
CA TRP A 283 1.41 -3.19 -12.34
C TRP A 283 2.72 -2.93 -13.07
N ALA A 284 3.30 -3.93 -13.73
CA ALA A 284 4.47 -3.73 -14.59
C ALA A 284 4.20 -2.72 -15.72
N VAL A 285 3.02 -2.76 -16.36
CA VAL A 285 2.61 -1.79 -17.39
C VAL A 285 2.54 -0.38 -16.80
N ILE A 286 1.89 -0.21 -15.64
CA ILE A 286 1.79 1.10 -14.98
C ILE A 286 3.18 1.62 -14.59
N LEU A 287 4.04 0.78 -14.05
CA LEU A 287 5.40 1.17 -13.70
C LEU A 287 6.25 1.55 -14.91
N PHE A 288 6.08 0.84 -16.03
CA PHE A 288 6.83 1.11 -17.25
C PHE A 288 6.40 2.43 -17.92
N PHE A 289 5.08 2.64 -18.10
CA PHE A 289 4.56 3.78 -18.86
C PHE A 289 4.31 5.03 -18.02
N ILE A 290 3.81 4.89 -16.79
CA ILE A 290 3.36 6.02 -15.95
C ILE A 290 4.49 6.46 -15.03
N VAL A 291 5.01 5.54 -14.20
CA VAL A 291 6.04 5.87 -13.19
C VAL A 291 7.43 6.05 -13.82
N LYS A 292 7.70 5.27 -14.87
CA LYS A 292 9.00 5.13 -15.57
C LYS A 292 10.06 4.46 -14.70
N VAL A 293 10.85 3.57 -15.30
CA VAL A 293 11.84 2.74 -14.58
C VAL A 293 12.96 3.57 -13.94
N LYS A 294 13.39 4.63 -14.62
CA LYS A 294 14.51 5.47 -14.20
C LYS A 294 14.06 6.53 -13.19
N HIS A 295 14.76 6.62 -12.06
CA HIS A 295 14.55 7.68 -11.08
C HIS A 295 15.12 9.03 -11.60
N PRO A 296 14.40 10.17 -11.44
CA PRO A 296 14.90 11.48 -11.85
C PRO A 296 16.14 11.91 -11.05
N PRO A 297 17.22 12.38 -11.70
CA PRO A 297 18.45 12.70 -11.00
C PRO A 297 18.27 13.87 -10.01
N ILE A 298 18.96 13.79 -8.87
CA ILE A 298 19.10 14.88 -7.91
C ILE A 298 20.52 15.40 -7.97
N ASN A 299 20.66 16.73 -8.03
CA ASN A 299 21.94 17.43 -8.04
C ASN A 299 22.57 17.48 -6.63
N ASP A 300 22.78 16.31 -6.03
CA ASP A 300 23.46 16.14 -4.74
C ASP A 300 24.15 14.78 -4.67
N ASP A 301 25.49 14.80 -4.72
CA ASP A 301 26.32 13.61 -4.65
C ASP A 301 26.75 13.24 -3.24
N THR A 302 26.27 13.95 -2.21
CA THR A 302 26.65 13.64 -0.83
C THR A 302 26.19 12.22 -0.45
N PRO A 303 27.07 11.40 0.15
CA PRO A 303 26.71 10.06 0.55
C PRO A 303 25.79 10.09 1.79
N LEU A 304 24.95 9.06 1.91
CA LEU A 304 24.19 8.80 3.13
C LEU A 304 25.13 8.44 4.29
N ASP A 305 24.81 8.90 5.49
CA ASP A 305 25.51 8.48 6.70
C ASP A 305 25.18 7.02 7.06
N ARG A 306 25.95 6.47 8.01
CA ARG A 306 25.84 5.07 8.40
C ARG A 306 24.45 4.69 8.94
N ARG A 307 23.77 5.58 9.67
CA ARG A 307 22.44 5.28 10.24
C ARG A 307 21.40 5.18 9.14
N ARG A 308 21.39 6.13 8.20
CA ARG A 308 20.51 6.08 7.02
C ARG A 308 20.75 4.85 6.16
N LYS A 309 22.01 4.45 5.97
CA LYS A 309 22.32 3.19 5.25
C LYS A 309 21.70 1.97 5.93
N ILE A 310 21.83 1.85 7.25
CA ILE A 310 21.23 0.74 8.01
C ILE A 310 19.70 0.75 7.85
N ILE A 311 19.06 1.90 8.03
CA ILE A 311 17.60 2.05 7.85
C ILE A 311 17.18 1.64 6.43
N GLY A 312 17.99 2.00 5.42
CA GLY A 312 17.73 1.64 4.03
C GLY A 312 17.77 0.13 3.81
N TYR A 313 18.77 -0.56 4.36
CA TYR A 313 18.83 -2.02 4.30
C TYR A 313 17.68 -2.70 5.06
N LEU A 314 17.31 -2.19 6.24
CA LEU A 314 16.16 -2.70 6.99
C LEU A 314 14.86 -2.51 6.20
N THR A 315 14.73 -1.42 5.44
CA THR A 315 13.57 -1.16 4.59
C THR A 315 13.52 -2.11 3.38
N ILE A 316 14.67 -2.49 2.83
CA ILE A 316 14.73 -3.54 1.80
C ILE A 316 14.31 -4.90 2.39
N VAL A 317 14.74 -5.23 3.61
CA VAL A 317 14.26 -6.44 4.30
C VAL A 317 12.75 -6.37 4.53
N MET A 318 12.24 -5.22 4.97
CA MET A 318 10.81 -4.97 5.17
C MET A 318 10.01 -5.22 3.88
N PHE A 319 10.51 -4.75 2.72
CA PHE A 319 9.93 -5.08 1.41
C PHE A 319 9.86 -6.59 1.18
N VAL A 320 10.98 -7.30 1.38
CA VAL A 320 11.04 -8.75 1.15
C VAL A 320 10.06 -9.52 2.03
N VAL A 321 9.96 -9.19 3.32
CA VAL A 321 9.08 -9.91 4.25
C VAL A 321 7.59 -9.56 4.08
N CYS A 322 7.29 -8.37 3.54
CA CYS A 322 5.91 -7.95 3.25
C CYS A 322 5.45 -8.34 1.85
N PHE A 323 6.37 -8.63 0.92
CA PHE A 323 6.01 -8.95 -0.46
C PHE A 323 5.18 -10.24 -0.52
N ILE A 324 4.04 -10.18 -1.21
CA ILE A 324 3.12 -11.29 -1.37
C ILE A 324 3.16 -11.71 -2.83
N PRO A 325 3.76 -12.86 -3.20
CA PRO A 325 3.93 -13.23 -4.60
C PRO A 325 2.62 -13.47 -5.37
N ALA A 326 1.60 -13.98 -4.68
CA ALA A 326 0.27 -14.24 -5.21
C ALA A 326 -0.78 -13.61 -4.29
N PRO A 327 -0.98 -12.27 -4.33
CA PRO A 327 -1.84 -11.58 -3.37
C PRO A 327 -3.30 -12.03 -3.44
N PHE A 328 -3.81 -12.29 -4.65
CA PHE A 328 -5.16 -12.75 -4.87
C PHE A 328 -5.13 -14.00 -5.75
N ILE A 329 -5.74 -15.06 -5.27
CA ILE A 329 -5.91 -16.31 -6.00
C ILE A 329 -7.42 -16.50 -6.18
N ILE A 330 -7.85 -16.65 -7.41
CA ILE A 330 -9.27 -16.80 -7.78
C ILE A 330 -9.37 -18.15 -8.50
N PHE A 331 -10.19 -19.06 -7.97
CA PHE A 331 -10.47 -20.36 -8.57
C PHE A 331 -11.81 -20.39 -9.29
#